data_AF-A0A925W4A9-F1
#
_entry.id   AF-A0A925W4A9-F1
#
_cell.length_a   1.000
_cell.length_b   1.000
_cell.length_c   1.000
_cell.angle_alpha   90.00
_cell.angle_beta   90.00
_cell.angle_gamma   90.00
#
_symmetry.space_group_name_H-M   'P 1'
#
loop_
_entity.id
_entity.type
_entity.pdbx_description
1 polymer ?
#
loop_
_entity_poly.entity_id
_entity_poly.type
_entity_poly.pdbx_seq_one_letter_code
_entity_poly.pdbx_strand_id
1 'polypeptide(L)'
;MSGEIGRQASVSECSDQAARLVARNPGAAQRLLAAHPPDRRGRCSGCGHKPPQWPCALVAVAERARELLAGSVEISLKVVMSAPGKVVTRRP
;
A
#
# COMPACT_ATOMS: atom_id res chain seq x y z
N MET A 1 -1.93 -0.69 36.80
CA MET A 1 -2.30 -0.77 35.37
C MET A 1 -2.31 0.65 34.84
N SER A 2 -1.15 1.14 34.43
CA SER A 2 -1.00 2.53 33.96
C SER A 2 -1.23 2.56 32.46
N GLY A 3 -2.27 3.28 32.04
CA GLY A 3 -2.63 3.46 30.63
C GLY A 3 -1.54 4.20 29.88
N GLU A 4 -1.13 3.63 28.75
CA GLU A 4 -0.21 4.26 27.82
C GLU A 4 -0.92 5.45 27.15
N ILE A 5 -0.42 6.64 27.45
CA ILE A 5 -0.90 7.91 26.91
C ILE A 5 -0.62 7.90 25.40
N GLY A 6 -1.68 8.14 24.61
CA GLY A 6 -1.68 8.07 23.15
C GLY A 6 -0.57 8.90 22.51
N ARG A 7 0.40 8.22 21.91
CA ARG A 7 1.42 8.83 21.07
C ARG A 7 0.75 9.48 19.85
N GLN A 8 0.95 10.79 19.69
CA GLN A 8 0.54 11.50 18.48
C GLN A 8 1.41 11.04 17.31
N ALA A 9 0.81 10.37 16.34
CA ALA A 9 1.47 10.02 15.10
C ALA A 9 1.62 11.28 14.23
N SER A 10 2.80 11.46 13.63
CA SER A 10 3.03 12.46 12.60
C SER A 10 2.13 12.22 11.39
N VAL A 11 1.89 13.25 10.59
CA VAL A 11 1.09 13.14 9.35
C VAL A 11 1.65 12.08 8.39
N SER A 12 2.98 11.90 8.40
CA SER A 12 3.67 10.84 7.65
C SER A 12 3.29 9.45 8.16
N GLU A 13 3.32 9.23 9.48
CA GLU A 13 2.93 7.97 10.10
C GLU A 13 1.44 7.63 9.86
N CYS A 14 0.54 8.61 9.93
CA CYS A 14 -0.88 8.41 9.62
C CYS A 14 -1.09 7.98 8.16
N SER A 15 -0.38 8.60 7.22
CA SER A 15 -0.48 8.28 5.80
C SER A 15 0.08 6.89 5.49
N ASP A 16 1.18 6.51 6.13
CA ASP A 16 1.77 5.17 6.01
C ASP A 16 0.85 4.08 6.61
N GLN A 17 0.18 4.35 7.73
CA GLN A 17 -0.79 3.43 8.30
C GLN A 17 -1.99 3.20 7.37
N ALA A 18 -2.51 4.28 6.76
CA ALA A 18 -3.56 4.17 5.76
C ALA A 18 -3.11 3.36 4.54
N ALA A 19 -1.88 3.57 4.06
CA ALA A 19 -1.32 2.82 2.95
C ALA A 19 -1.18 1.32 3.26
N ARG A 20 -0.76 0.96 4.48
CA ARG A 20 -0.71 -0.44 4.94
C ARG A 20 -2.09 -1.08 4.99
N LEU A 21 -3.10 -0.35 5.43
CA LEU A 21 -4.49 -0.84 5.42
C LEU A 21 -4.96 -1.12 3.99
N VAL A 22 -4.71 -0.19 3.07
CA VAL A 22 -5.04 -0.37 1.64
C VAL A 22 -4.29 -1.56 1.04
N ALA A 23 -2.99 -1.72 1.33
CA ALA A 23 -2.18 -2.83 0.83
C ALA A 23 -2.70 -4.21 1.28
N ARG A 24 -3.31 -4.30 2.47
CA ARG A 24 -3.93 -5.54 2.98
C ARG A 24 -5.23 -5.92 2.29
N ASN A 25 -5.78 -5.06 1.44
CA ASN A 25 -7.02 -5.30 0.71
C ASN A 25 -6.71 -5.49 -0.79
N PRO A 26 -6.74 -6.74 -1.31
CA PRO A 26 -6.40 -7.01 -2.70
C PRO A 26 -7.19 -6.13 -3.69
N GLY A 27 -6.45 -5.50 -4.61
CA GLY A 27 -7.01 -4.61 -5.62
C GLY A 27 -7.55 -3.27 -5.10
N ALA A 28 -7.47 -2.96 -3.80
CA ALA A 28 -7.98 -1.69 -3.26
C ALA A 28 -7.20 -0.48 -3.79
N ALA A 29 -5.86 -0.58 -3.87
CA ALA A 29 -5.02 0.48 -4.43
C ALA A 29 -5.39 0.78 -5.90
N GLN A 30 -5.59 -0.25 -6.72
CA GLN A 30 -5.99 -0.09 -8.11
C GLN A 30 -7.39 0.54 -8.24
N ARG A 31 -8.35 0.09 -7.42
CA ARG A 31 -9.69 0.65 -7.39
C ARG A 31 -9.69 2.12 -6.97
N LEU A 32 -8.88 2.50 -5.99
CA LEU A 32 -8.73 3.91 -5.57
C LEU A 32 -8.16 4.77 -6.69
N LEU A 33 -7.09 4.33 -7.36
CA LEU A 33 -6.49 5.07 -8.48
C LEU A 33 -7.48 5.24 -9.64
N ALA A 34 -8.27 4.20 -9.94
CA ALA A 34 -9.29 4.26 -10.98
C ALA A 34 -10.45 5.19 -10.62
N ALA A 35 -10.84 5.25 -9.34
CA ALA A 35 -11.91 6.11 -8.86
C ALA A 35 -11.49 7.59 -8.72
N HIS A 36 -10.20 7.87 -8.60
CA HIS A 36 -9.65 9.22 -8.38
C HIS A 36 -8.74 9.73 -9.53
N PRO A 37 -9.20 9.76 -10.80
CA PRO A 37 -8.39 10.25 -11.90
C PRO A 37 -8.31 11.79 -11.90
N PRO A 38 -7.26 12.38 -12.52
CA PRO A 38 -7.21 13.82 -12.75
C PRO A 38 -8.28 14.27 -13.76
N ASP A 39 -8.87 15.46 -13.53
CA ASP A 39 -9.70 16.17 -14.50
C ASP A 39 -8.85 17.01 -15.47
N ARG A 40 -9.49 17.64 -16.47
CA ARG A 40 -8.81 18.51 -17.46
C ARG A 40 -8.17 19.75 -16.86
N ARG A 41 -8.39 20.06 -15.58
CA ARG A 41 -7.85 21.22 -14.86
C ARG A 41 -6.86 20.81 -13.76
N GLY A 42 -6.39 19.55 -13.76
CA GLY A 42 -5.42 19.04 -12.81
C GLY A 42 -5.96 18.74 -11.42
N ARG A 43 -7.29 18.71 -11.22
CA ARG A 43 -7.91 18.36 -9.93
C ARG A 43 -8.39 16.92 -9.91
N CYS A 44 -8.57 16.35 -8.73
CA CYS A 44 -9.13 15.01 -8.63
C CYS A 44 -10.63 15.00 -8.97
N SER A 45 -11.02 14.32 -10.05
CA SER A 45 -12.41 14.21 -10.49
C SER A 45 -13.27 13.28 -9.62
N GLY A 46 -12.64 12.34 -8.90
CA GLY A 46 -13.33 11.45 -7.95
C GLY A 46 -13.66 12.10 -6.61
N CYS A 47 -13.08 13.26 -6.31
CA CYS A 47 -13.40 14.03 -5.12
C CYS A 47 -14.62 14.92 -5.37
N GLY A 48 -15.55 14.99 -4.41
CA GLY A 48 -16.84 15.68 -4.54
C GLY A 48 -16.77 17.20 -4.50
N HIS A 49 -17.60 17.82 -3.64
CA HIS A 49 -17.99 19.24 -3.64
C HIS A 49 -16.84 20.28 -3.77
N LYS A 50 -15.61 19.94 -3.34
CA LYS A 50 -14.42 20.77 -3.55
C LYS A 50 -13.23 19.87 -3.91
N PRO A 51 -13.03 19.55 -5.21
CA PRO A 51 -11.99 18.62 -5.61
C PRO A 51 -10.61 19.25 -5.38
N PRO A 52 -9.71 18.60 -4.64
CA PRO A 52 -8.35 19.09 -4.43
C PRO A 52 -7.54 18.98 -5.72
N GLN A 53 -6.36 19.61 -5.73
CA GLN A 53 -5.35 19.35 -6.75
C GLN A 53 -5.00 17.85 -6.76
N TRP A 54 -4.81 17.31 -7.95
CA TRP A 54 -4.34 15.96 -8.14
C TRP A 54 -2.79 15.95 -8.06
N PRO A 55 -2.16 14.99 -7.36
CA PRO A 55 -2.76 13.85 -6.66
C PRO A 55 -3.46 14.24 -5.35
N CYS A 56 -4.66 13.71 -5.11
CA CYS A 56 -5.34 13.88 -3.82
C CYS A 56 -4.78 12.91 -2.77
N ALA A 57 -5.14 13.11 -1.50
CA ALA A 57 -4.65 12.28 -0.40
C ALA A 57 -4.90 10.77 -0.62
N LEU A 58 -6.04 10.39 -1.22
CA LEU A 58 -6.35 8.99 -1.53
C LEU A 58 -5.46 8.40 -2.63
N VAL A 59 -5.06 9.22 -3.61
CA VAL A 59 -4.09 8.82 -4.64
C VAL A 59 -2.72 8.61 -4.00
N ALA A 60 -2.26 9.53 -3.16
CA ALA A 60 -0.99 9.40 -2.44
C ALA A 60 -0.95 8.13 -1.57
N VAL A 61 -2.02 7.83 -0.84
CA VAL A 61 -2.15 6.59 -0.05
C VAL A 61 -2.14 5.35 -0.95
N ALA A 62 -2.84 5.38 -2.09
CA ALA A 62 -2.89 4.26 -3.02
C ALA A 62 -1.56 4.00 -3.72
N GLU A 63 -0.82 5.04 -4.11
CA GLU A 63 0.53 4.95 -4.66
C GLU A 63 1.49 4.36 -3.62
N ARG A 64 1.46 4.88 -2.39
CA ARG A 64 2.25 4.33 -1.28
C ARG A 64 1.94 2.87 -1.01
N ALA A 65 0.67 2.46 -1.10
CA ALA A 65 0.27 1.07 -0.97
C ALA A 65 0.85 0.18 -2.09
N ARG A 66 0.93 0.68 -3.34
CA ARG A 66 1.56 -0.04 -4.46
C ARG A 66 3.06 -0.24 -4.24
N GLU A 67 3.75 0.77 -3.71
CA GLU A 67 5.17 0.66 -3.35
C GLU A 67 5.40 -0.44 -2.29
N LEU A 68 4.57 -0.45 -1.24
CA LEU A 68 4.64 -1.47 -0.19
C LEU A 68 4.40 -2.89 -0.74
N LEU A 69 3.47 -3.03 -1.68
CA LEU A 69 3.19 -4.32 -2.34
C LEU A 69 4.35 -4.73 -3.25
N ALA A 70 4.91 -3.81 -4.03
CA ALA A 70 6.06 -4.09 -4.89
C ALA A 70 7.26 -4.60 -4.08
N GLY A 71 7.58 -3.93 -2.97
CA GLY A 71 8.66 -4.38 -2.07
C GLY A 71 8.36 -5.72 -1.39
N SER A 72 7.08 -6.03 -1.11
CA SER A 72 6.67 -7.32 -0.51
C SER A 72 6.78 -8.50 -1.50
N VAL A 73 6.51 -8.25 -2.78
CA VAL A 73 6.67 -9.25 -3.86
C VAL A 73 8.15 -9.56 -4.08
N GLU A 74 9.02 -8.56 -4.06
CA GLU A 74 10.47 -8.77 -4.20
C GLU A 74 11.05 -9.63 -3.06
N ILE A 75 10.57 -9.46 -1.83
CA ILE A 75 10.99 -10.29 -0.68
C ILE A 75 10.45 -11.72 -0.83
N SER A 76 9.18 -11.90 -1.21
CA SER A 76 8.60 -13.24 -1.41
C SER A 76 9.29 -14.01 -2.54
N LEU A 77 9.62 -13.36 -3.66
CA LEU A 77 10.34 -14.01 -4.76
C LEU A 77 11.74 -14.45 -4.32
N LYS A 78 12.47 -13.60 -3.58
CA LYS A 78 13.79 -13.96 -3.03
C LYS A 78 13.70 -15.15 -2.06
N VAL A 79 12.67 -15.22 -1.22
CA VAL A 79 12.45 -16.37 -0.31
C VAL A 79 12.18 -17.66 -1.07
N VAL A 80 11.33 -17.62 -2.10
CA VAL A 80 11.01 -18.81 -2.92
C VAL A 80 12.22 -19.29 -3.72
N MET A 81 13.06 -18.38 -4.23
CA MET A 81 14.24 -18.76 -5.03
C MET A 81 15.47 -19.16 -4.19
N SER A 82 15.49 -18.90 -2.88
CA SER A 82 16.59 -19.27 -1.97
C SER A 82 16.46 -20.65 -1.33
N ALA A 83 15.48 -21.46 -1.70
CA ALA A 83 15.33 -22.82 -1.19
C ALA A 83 15.92 -23.86 -2.16
N PRO A 84 17.18 -24.31 -2.01
CA PRO A 84 17.63 -25.54 -2.64
C PRO A 84 17.00 -26.72 -1.89
N GLY A 85 15.97 -27.33 -2.47
CA GLY A 85 15.41 -28.59 -2.00
C GLY A 85 16.48 -29.68 -2.05
N LYS A 86 16.99 -30.11 -0.89
CA LYS A 86 17.76 -31.35 -0.77
C LYS A 86 16.84 -32.52 -1.10
N VAL A 87 16.99 -33.08 -2.30
CA VAL A 87 16.46 -34.41 -2.63
C VAL A 87 17.24 -35.43 -1.79
N VAL A 88 16.62 -35.93 -0.73
CA VAL A 88 17.13 -37.10 0.00
C VAL A 88 16.69 -38.34 -0.78
N THR A 89 17.58 -38.88 -1.60
CA THR A 89 17.40 -40.21 -2.18
C THR A 89 17.58 -41.25 -1.09
N ARG A 90 16.50 -41.97 -0.74
CA ARG A 90 16.63 -43.24 -0.03
C ARG A 90 16.77 -44.35 -1.08
N ARG A 91 17.83 -45.15 -0.95
CA ARG A 91 18.14 -46.32 -1.78
C ARG A 91 18.71 -47.40 -0.84
N PRO A 92 18.57 -48.68 -1.16
CA PRO A 92 17.40 -49.41 -1.67
C PRO A 92 16.61 -50.10 -0.55
#